data_AF-U1KMY1-F1
#
_entry.id   AF-U1KMY1-F1
#
_cell.length_a   1.000
_cell.length_b   1.000
_cell.length_c   1.000
_cell.angle_alpha   90.00
_cell.angle_beta   90.00
_cell.angle_gamma   90.00
#
_symmetry.space_group_name_H-M   'P 1'
#
loop_
_entity.id
_entity.type
_entity.pdbx_description
1 polymer ?
#
loop_
_entity_poly.entity_id
_entity_poly.type
_entity_poly.pdbx_seq_one_letter_code
_entity_poly.pdbx_strand_id
1 'polypeptide(L)'
;MNFKKLLLATLLGLSVSQVVHAERVQIDKIVATVNEGVVLQSEVEQIITRVKEQAKQQSTELPSDKTLRVQAIDRLVDQSLVLQLAERMGMEISDSQLDQTIANIAKDQNMTIADLRRSVESSGESYQAYREEIRKEITISQVRRASVDRRVYISTQEVANLQKILEQQTGNPEEYDIGHILIKIPSKASPQEIQDARERADNVIDFLNDGKEFKRIAIASSSGSKALEGGQLGWMSINEMPSLFAEAVKGKKKDNIVGPVRSGAGFHILKIQDIRGRQVVETTEVRSRHILIKPSIILSEEKARDMLAGFAKDLRTGEADFAELAKEHSEDPGSALKGGEYDWTDPTTYVPAFKNTLLSLEQNEISEPFRSTFGWHIVQLLDKRTADKTDQAKINRAHGLLFNRKFKEESFKWQREIREQAHIDIFPTE
;
A
#
# COMPACT_ATOMS: atom_id res chain seq x y z
N MET A 1 16.67 -50.60 -81.89
CA MET A 1 16.02 -49.87 -80.78
C MET A 1 15.85 -50.84 -79.62
N ASN A 2 16.61 -50.67 -78.53
CA ASN A 2 16.89 -51.74 -77.55
C ASN A 2 15.75 -51.97 -76.55
N PHE A 3 14.94 -53.00 -76.79
CA PHE A 3 13.83 -53.47 -75.94
C PHE A 3 14.22 -53.84 -74.50
N LYS A 4 15.51 -54.05 -74.22
CA LYS A 4 16.04 -54.33 -72.87
C LYS A 4 15.99 -53.13 -71.92
N LYS A 5 15.93 -51.90 -72.42
CA LYS A 5 15.82 -50.70 -71.56
C LYS A 5 14.38 -50.39 -71.12
N LEU A 6 13.37 -50.96 -71.79
CA LEU A 6 11.96 -50.73 -71.47
C LEU A 6 11.45 -51.66 -70.35
N LEU A 7 12.04 -52.85 -70.21
CA LEU A 7 11.67 -53.84 -69.18
C LEU A 7 12.31 -53.56 -67.80
N LEU A 8 13.43 -52.83 -67.77
CA LEU A 8 14.09 -52.45 -66.51
C LEU A 8 13.45 -51.21 -65.85
N ALA A 9 12.72 -50.41 -66.62
CA ALA A 9 11.99 -49.25 -66.12
C ALA A 9 10.61 -49.60 -65.52
N THR A 10 10.06 -50.78 -65.85
CA THR A 10 8.75 -51.23 -65.34
C THR A 10 8.85 -52.08 -64.07
N LEU A 11 10.02 -52.65 -63.74
CA LEU A 11 10.22 -53.41 -62.50
C LEU A 11 10.65 -52.54 -61.30
N LEU A 12 11.13 -51.31 -61.54
CA LEU A 12 11.53 -50.38 -60.47
C LEU A 12 10.39 -49.48 -59.95
N GLY A 13 9.24 -49.46 -60.65
CA GLY A 13 8.09 -48.62 -60.31
C GLY A 13 7.13 -49.21 -59.27
N LEU A 14 7.31 -50.47 -58.85
CA LEU A 14 6.38 -51.18 -57.96
C LEU A 14 6.89 -51.37 -56.52
N SER A 15 8.02 -50.76 -56.14
CA SER A 15 8.65 -50.97 -54.82
C SER A 15 8.56 -49.78 -53.85
N VAL A 16 7.81 -48.72 -54.17
CA VAL A 16 7.66 -47.55 -53.30
C VAL A 16 6.18 -47.21 -53.08
N SER A 17 5.40 -48.21 -52.69
CA SER A 17 4.16 -47.94 -51.96
C SER A 17 4.53 -47.82 -50.49
N GLN A 18 5.08 -46.68 -50.09
CA GLN A 18 5.09 -46.34 -48.67
C GLN A 18 3.64 -46.28 -48.24
N VAL A 19 3.23 -47.22 -47.40
CA VAL A 19 1.98 -47.12 -46.67
C VAL A 19 2.13 -45.89 -45.79
N VAL A 20 1.55 -44.77 -46.22
CA VAL A 20 1.44 -43.57 -45.41
C VAL A 20 0.47 -43.93 -44.28
N HIS A 21 1.00 -44.51 -43.21
CA HIS A 21 0.31 -44.54 -41.93
C HIS A 21 0.37 -43.11 -41.40
N ALA A 22 -0.62 -42.31 -41.78
CA ALA A 22 -0.95 -41.13 -41.01
C ALA A 22 -1.20 -41.61 -39.58
N GLU A 23 -0.34 -41.19 -38.66
CA GLU A 23 -0.50 -41.45 -37.24
C GLU A 23 -1.90 -40.96 -36.87
N ARG A 24 -2.72 -41.84 -36.27
CA ARG A 24 -4.09 -41.47 -35.89
C ARG A 24 -3.99 -40.33 -34.88
N VAL A 25 -4.28 -39.10 -35.31
CA VAL A 25 -4.40 -37.95 -34.41
C VAL A 25 -5.56 -38.27 -33.48
N GLN A 26 -5.24 -38.61 -32.23
CA GLN A 26 -6.25 -38.81 -31.21
C GLN A 26 -6.99 -37.49 -31.04
N ILE A 27 -8.32 -37.52 -31.19
CA ILE A 27 -9.16 -36.38 -30.87
C ILE A 27 -9.01 -36.15 -29.36
N ASP A 28 -8.68 -34.92 -28.98
CA ASP A 28 -8.52 -34.52 -27.58
C ASP A 28 -9.79 -34.86 -26.78
N LYS A 29 -9.61 -35.43 -25.59
CA LYS A 29 -10.73 -35.97 -24.80
C LYS A 29 -11.26 -34.89 -23.86
N ILE A 30 -12.57 -34.90 -23.66
CA ILE A 30 -13.23 -34.07 -22.64
C ILE A 30 -13.14 -34.79 -21.30
N VAL A 31 -12.55 -34.14 -20.30
CA VAL A 31 -12.42 -34.68 -18.93
C VAL A 31 -13.46 -34.12 -17.98
N ALA A 32 -13.99 -32.92 -18.26
CA ALA A 32 -15.12 -32.35 -17.55
C ALA A 32 -15.92 -31.38 -18.43
N THR A 33 -17.21 -31.25 -18.16
CA THR A 33 -18.08 -30.16 -18.66
C THR A 33 -18.38 -29.21 -17.51
N VAL A 34 -18.39 -27.91 -17.80
CA VAL A 34 -18.58 -26.83 -16.83
C VAL A 34 -19.54 -25.79 -17.41
N ASN A 35 -20.82 -25.88 -17.06
CA ASN A 35 -21.92 -25.18 -17.73
C ASN A 35 -21.87 -25.40 -19.25
N GLU A 36 -21.55 -24.35 -20.02
CA GLU A 36 -21.42 -24.37 -21.48
C GLU A 36 -19.97 -24.64 -21.95
N GLY A 37 -19.00 -24.66 -21.04
CA GLY A 37 -17.59 -24.90 -21.32
C GLY A 37 -17.15 -26.36 -21.13
N VAL A 38 -15.98 -26.70 -21.68
CA VAL A 38 -15.33 -28.01 -21.53
C VAL A 38 -13.92 -27.85 -20.98
N VAL A 39 -13.48 -28.83 -20.20
CA VAL A 39 -12.07 -29.00 -19.80
C VAL A 39 -11.50 -30.18 -20.60
N LEU A 40 -10.37 -29.95 -21.26
CA LEU A 40 -9.73 -30.94 -22.11
C LEU A 40 -8.62 -31.72 -21.38
N GLN A 41 -8.35 -32.93 -21.85
CA GLN A 41 -7.28 -33.77 -21.33
C GLN A 41 -5.91 -33.09 -21.51
N SER A 42 -5.69 -32.43 -22.65
CA SER A 42 -4.44 -31.72 -22.92
C SER A 42 -4.14 -30.62 -21.88
N GLU A 43 -5.16 -29.87 -21.45
CA GLU A 43 -5.02 -28.81 -20.43
C GLU A 43 -4.63 -29.39 -19.07
N VAL A 44 -5.22 -30.53 -18.69
CA VAL A 44 -4.86 -31.24 -17.46
C VAL A 44 -3.42 -31.70 -17.49
N GLU A 45 -2.99 -32.34 -18.58
CA GLU A 45 -1.61 -32.84 -18.73
C GLU A 45 -0.59 -31.69 -18.74
N GLN A 46 -0.92 -30.54 -19.33
CA GLN A 46 -0.07 -29.36 -19.31
C GLN A 46 0.17 -28.86 -17.88
N ILE A 47 -0.87 -28.77 -17.05
CA ILE A 47 -0.74 -28.39 -15.63
C ILE A 47 0.14 -29.40 -14.88
N ILE A 48 -0.13 -30.70 -15.04
CA ILE A 48 0.64 -31.76 -14.37
C ILE A 48 2.12 -31.70 -14.76
N THR A 49 2.41 -31.55 -16.06
CA THR A 49 3.78 -31.47 -16.59
C THR A 49 4.52 -30.28 -15.98
N ARG A 50 3.90 -29.09 -15.97
CA ARG A 50 4.48 -27.88 -15.38
C ARG A 50 4.77 -28.04 -13.89
N VAL A 51 3.84 -28.63 -13.14
CA VAL A 51 4.02 -28.91 -11.70
C VAL A 51 5.19 -29.88 -11.47
N LYS A 52 5.31 -30.93 -12.28
CA LYS A 52 6.40 -31.90 -12.21
C LYS A 52 7.77 -31.28 -12.50
N GLU A 53 7.84 -30.45 -13.53
CA GLU A 53 9.07 -29.74 -13.91
C GLU A 53 9.51 -28.78 -12.79
N GLN A 54 8.58 -28.00 -12.25
CA GLN A 54 8.87 -27.07 -11.15
C GLN A 54 9.35 -27.81 -9.89
N ALA A 55 8.71 -28.93 -9.52
CA ALA A 55 9.13 -29.73 -8.38
C ALA A 55 10.51 -30.37 -8.57
N LYS A 56 10.84 -30.80 -9.81
CA LYS A 56 12.19 -31.29 -10.15
C LYS A 56 13.25 -30.20 -9.97
N GLN A 57 12.96 -28.96 -10.34
CA GLN A 57 13.86 -27.82 -10.13
C GLN A 57 14.04 -27.49 -8.64
N GLN A 58 13.00 -27.66 -7.84
CA GLN A 58 12.98 -27.31 -6.41
C GLN A 58 13.33 -28.49 -5.48
N SER A 59 13.57 -29.68 -6.02
CA SER A 59 13.81 -30.92 -5.25
C SER A 59 12.69 -31.24 -4.24
N THR A 60 11.44 -30.99 -4.63
CA THR A 60 10.26 -31.20 -3.79
C THR A 60 9.59 -32.54 -4.09
N GLU A 61 9.19 -33.29 -3.06
CA GLU A 61 8.40 -34.52 -3.23
C GLU A 61 6.98 -34.21 -3.74
N LEU A 62 6.52 -35.00 -4.71
CA LEU A 62 5.21 -34.85 -5.32
C LEU A 62 4.23 -35.93 -4.84
N PRO A 63 2.93 -35.62 -4.73
CA PRO A 63 1.90 -36.62 -4.51
C PRO A 63 1.73 -37.51 -5.76
N SER A 64 0.89 -38.54 -5.65
CA SER A 64 0.62 -39.44 -6.77
C SER A 64 0.07 -38.71 -7.99
N ASP A 65 0.37 -39.21 -9.20
CA ASP A 65 -0.16 -38.67 -10.46
C ASP A 65 -1.69 -38.60 -10.48
N LYS A 66 -2.36 -39.57 -9.84
CA LYS A 66 -3.82 -39.54 -9.67
C LYS A 66 -4.28 -38.33 -8.86
N THR A 67 -3.58 -38.01 -7.77
CA THR A 67 -3.87 -36.83 -6.94
C THR A 67 -3.62 -35.54 -7.72
N LEU A 68 -2.50 -35.46 -8.45
CA LEU A 68 -2.19 -34.31 -9.30
C LEU A 68 -3.24 -34.09 -10.38
N ARG A 69 -3.73 -35.17 -11.00
CA ARG A 69 -4.81 -35.12 -11.99
C ARG A 69 -6.10 -34.57 -11.42
N VAL A 70 -6.54 -35.05 -10.26
CA VAL A 70 -7.74 -34.53 -9.57
C VAL A 70 -7.59 -33.04 -9.28
N GLN A 71 -6.44 -32.62 -8.75
CA GLN A 71 -6.17 -31.21 -8.45
C GLN A 71 -6.11 -30.32 -9.70
N ALA A 72 -5.56 -30.83 -10.81
CA ALA A 72 -5.52 -30.11 -12.07
C ALA A 72 -6.92 -29.93 -12.69
N ILE A 73 -7.75 -30.98 -12.66
CA ILE A 73 -9.16 -30.89 -13.09
C ILE A 73 -9.90 -29.88 -12.23
N ASP A 74 -9.79 -29.97 -10.90
CA ASP A 74 -10.44 -29.03 -9.98
C ASP A 74 -10.04 -27.58 -10.26
N ARG A 75 -8.74 -27.33 -10.48
CA ARG A 75 -8.24 -26.00 -10.83
C ARG A 75 -8.83 -25.49 -12.15
N LEU A 76 -8.87 -26.32 -13.19
CA LEU A 76 -9.40 -25.93 -14.50
C LEU A 76 -10.91 -25.67 -14.47
N VAL A 77 -11.66 -26.47 -13.72
CA VAL A 77 -13.08 -26.24 -13.47
C VAL A 77 -13.28 -24.89 -12.79
N ASP A 78 -12.54 -24.64 -11.71
CA ASP A 78 -12.58 -23.40 -10.95
C ASP A 78 -12.22 -22.17 -11.81
N GLN A 79 -11.19 -22.26 -12.64
CA GLN A 79 -10.80 -21.19 -13.59
C GLN A 79 -11.90 -20.96 -14.64
N SER A 80 -12.45 -22.03 -15.22
CA SER A 80 -13.52 -21.96 -16.22
C SER A 80 -14.75 -21.22 -15.69
N LEU A 81 -15.18 -21.52 -14.45
CA LEU A 81 -16.30 -20.83 -13.80
C LEU A 81 -16.08 -19.32 -13.67
N VAL A 82 -14.87 -18.91 -13.27
CA VAL A 82 -14.55 -17.49 -13.12
C VAL A 82 -14.48 -16.78 -14.46
N LEU A 83 -13.92 -17.42 -15.49
CA LEU A 83 -13.86 -16.86 -16.85
C LEU A 83 -15.26 -16.69 -17.46
N GLN A 84 -16.14 -17.68 -17.30
CA GLN A 84 -17.54 -17.56 -17.73
C GLN A 84 -18.28 -16.45 -16.97
N LEU A 85 -17.98 -16.26 -15.68
CA LEU A 85 -18.51 -15.13 -14.94
C LEU A 85 -17.99 -13.78 -15.46
N ALA A 86 -16.71 -13.71 -15.85
CA ALA A 86 -16.13 -12.52 -16.47
C ALA A 86 -16.88 -12.13 -17.75
N GLU A 87 -17.14 -13.10 -18.62
CA GLU A 87 -17.90 -12.93 -19.86
C GLU A 87 -19.33 -12.42 -19.58
N ARG A 88 -20.04 -13.03 -18.63
CA ARG A 88 -21.38 -12.57 -18.22
C ARG A 88 -21.40 -11.15 -17.64
N MET A 89 -20.30 -10.73 -17.02
CA MET A 89 -20.14 -9.37 -16.49
C MET A 89 -19.64 -8.37 -17.54
N GLY A 90 -19.31 -8.82 -18.76
CA GLY A 90 -18.69 -7.99 -19.79
C GLY A 90 -17.30 -7.49 -19.39
N MET A 91 -16.59 -8.23 -18.54
CA MET A 91 -15.24 -7.89 -18.11
C MET A 91 -14.21 -8.54 -19.04
N GLU A 92 -13.53 -7.71 -19.83
CA GLU A 92 -12.47 -8.13 -20.73
C GLU A 92 -11.20 -7.31 -20.52
N ILE A 93 -10.05 -7.95 -20.71
CA ILE A 93 -8.75 -7.29 -20.64
C ILE A 93 -8.38 -6.78 -22.02
N SER A 94 -8.21 -5.46 -22.14
CA SER A 94 -7.70 -4.85 -23.37
C SER A 94 -6.24 -5.23 -23.65
N ASP A 95 -5.85 -5.22 -24.93
CA ASP A 95 -4.46 -5.54 -25.33
C ASP A 95 -3.44 -4.57 -24.71
N SER A 96 -3.79 -3.29 -24.57
CA SER A 96 -2.93 -2.31 -23.92
C SER A 96 -2.67 -2.65 -22.45
N GLN A 97 -3.71 -3.10 -21.73
CA GLN A 97 -3.58 -3.53 -20.34
C GLN A 97 -2.76 -4.83 -20.21
N LEU A 98 -2.93 -5.75 -21.15
CA LEU A 98 -2.14 -6.98 -21.24
C LEU A 98 -0.66 -6.65 -21.47
N ASP A 99 -0.35 -5.78 -22.43
CA ASP A 99 1.01 -5.35 -22.75
C ASP A 99 1.70 -4.68 -21.58
N GLN A 100 0.98 -3.81 -20.86
CA GLN A 100 1.51 -3.18 -19.65
C GLN A 100 1.82 -4.21 -18.55
N THR A 101 0.96 -5.22 -18.40
CA THR A 101 1.18 -6.27 -17.41
C THR A 101 2.39 -7.13 -17.77
N ILE A 102 2.53 -7.52 -19.04
CA ILE A 102 3.70 -8.26 -19.53
C ILE A 102 4.99 -7.44 -19.38
N ALA A 103 4.93 -6.12 -19.64
CA ALA A 103 6.07 -5.22 -19.43
C ALA A 103 6.49 -5.18 -17.95
N ASN A 104 5.52 -5.17 -17.02
CA ASN A 104 5.81 -5.22 -15.59
C ASN A 104 6.43 -6.58 -15.19
N ILE A 105 5.91 -7.70 -15.70
CA ILE A 105 6.49 -9.04 -15.46
C ILE A 105 7.94 -9.10 -15.95
N ALA A 106 8.22 -8.59 -17.15
CA ALA A 106 9.57 -8.52 -17.69
C ALA A 106 10.49 -7.69 -16.78
N LYS A 107 10.02 -6.51 -16.35
CA LYS A 107 10.74 -5.63 -15.44
C LYS A 107 11.04 -6.28 -14.09
N ASP A 108 10.09 -6.98 -13.50
CA ASP A 108 10.26 -7.68 -12.20
C ASP A 108 11.30 -8.80 -12.29
N GLN A 109 11.48 -9.39 -13.48
CA GLN A 109 12.51 -10.38 -13.76
C GLN A 109 13.84 -9.77 -14.25
N ASN A 110 13.96 -8.43 -14.27
CA ASN A 110 15.10 -7.69 -14.82
C ASN A 110 15.39 -7.99 -16.30
N MET A 111 14.34 -8.23 -17.09
CA MET A 111 14.40 -8.58 -18.51
C MET A 111 13.70 -7.53 -19.37
N THR A 112 14.07 -7.42 -20.66
CA THR A 112 13.26 -6.69 -21.63
C THR A 112 12.10 -7.57 -22.12
N ILE A 113 11.07 -6.98 -22.75
CA ILE A 113 9.97 -7.75 -23.38
C ILE A 113 10.52 -8.70 -24.46
N ALA A 114 11.54 -8.27 -25.21
CA ALA A 114 12.18 -9.10 -26.22
C ALA A 114 12.97 -10.28 -25.62
N ASP A 115 13.59 -10.10 -24.45
CA ASP A 115 14.22 -11.19 -23.70
C ASP A 115 13.17 -12.16 -23.17
N LEU A 116 12.10 -11.65 -22.57
CA LEU A 116 11.00 -12.48 -22.04
C LEU A 116 10.38 -13.35 -23.14
N ARG A 117 10.10 -12.76 -24.31
CA ARG A 117 9.59 -13.50 -25.46
C ARG A 117 10.52 -14.65 -25.87
N ARG A 118 11.83 -14.39 -25.99
CA ARG A 118 12.81 -15.42 -26.32
C ARG A 118 12.87 -16.53 -25.27
N SER A 119 12.74 -16.17 -23.99
CA SER A 119 12.69 -17.13 -22.89
C SER A 119 11.50 -18.09 -23.03
N VAL A 120 10.29 -17.55 -23.25
CA VAL A 120 9.06 -18.33 -23.45
C VAL A 120 9.16 -19.23 -24.68
N GLU A 121 9.67 -18.70 -25.81
CA GLU A 121 9.85 -19.49 -27.03
C GLU A 121 10.92 -20.58 -26.84
N SER A 122 11.95 -20.34 -26.01
CA SER A 122 12.99 -21.33 -25.69
C SER A 122 12.49 -22.47 -24.80
N SER A 123 11.45 -22.23 -23.98
CA SER A 123 10.76 -23.29 -23.22
C SER A 123 9.77 -24.10 -24.05
N GLY A 124 9.66 -23.83 -25.36
CA GLY A 124 8.78 -24.57 -26.27
C GLY A 124 7.32 -24.07 -26.29
N GLU A 125 7.03 -22.94 -25.65
CA GLU A 125 5.70 -22.32 -25.63
C GLU A 125 5.62 -21.18 -26.65
N SER A 126 4.48 -21.04 -27.32
CA SER A 126 4.24 -19.90 -28.21
C SER A 126 4.05 -18.63 -27.39
N TYR A 127 4.70 -17.53 -27.79
CA TYR A 127 4.48 -16.22 -27.15
C TYR A 127 3.01 -15.80 -27.18
N GLN A 128 2.26 -16.17 -28.22
CA GLN A 128 0.82 -15.89 -28.27
C GLN A 128 0.03 -16.71 -27.26
N ALA A 129 0.39 -17.98 -27.05
CA ALA A 129 -0.26 -18.81 -26.03
C ALA A 129 0.02 -18.26 -24.62
N TYR A 130 1.27 -17.85 -24.36
CA TYR A 130 1.65 -17.18 -23.12
C TYR A 130 0.85 -15.89 -22.89
N ARG A 131 0.67 -15.06 -23.92
CA ARG A 131 -0.14 -13.83 -23.82
C ARG A 131 -1.59 -14.14 -23.42
N GLU A 132 -2.21 -15.15 -24.02
CA GLU A 132 -3.58 -15.53 -23.69
C GLU A 132 -3.70 -16.15 -22.29
N GLU A 133 -2.69 -16.89 -21.83
CA GLU A 133 -2.64 -17.39 -20.44
C GLU A 133 -2.56 -16.23 -19.43
N ILE A 134 -1.69 -15.25 -19.70
CA ILE A 134 -1.62 -14.04 -18.86
C ILE A 134 -2.94 -13.27 -18.89
N ARG A 135 -3.62 -13.18 -20.06
CA ARG A 135 -4.94 -12.55 -20.16
C ARG A 135 -5.93 -13.25 -19.23
N LYS A 136 -6.02 -14.58 -19.28
CA LYS A 136 -6.90 -15.38 -18.40
C LYS A 136 -6.61 -15.13 -16.93
N GLU A 137 -5.34 -15.17 -16.51
CA GLU A 137 -4.94 -14.96 -15.12
C GLU A 137 -5.28 -13.56 -14.60
N ILE A 138 -5.09 -12.51 -15.42
CA ILE A 138 -5.50 -11.15 -15.07
C ILE A 138 -7.03 -11.06 -14.97
N THR A 139 -7.77 -11.61 -15.92
CA THR A 139 -9.24 -11.65 -15.91
C THR A 139 -9.74 -12.30 -14.62
N ILE A 140 -9.24 -13.50 -14.28
CA ILE A 140 -9.61 -14.23 -13.07
C ILE A 140 -9.33 -13.41 -11.81
N SER A 141 -8.14 -12.80 -11.74
CA SER A 141 -7.75 -11.96 -10.61
C SER A 141 -8.66 -10.76 -10.42
N GLN A 142 -9.04 -10.07 -11.52
CA GLN A 142 -9.94 -8.93 -11.50
C GLN A 142 -11.37 -9.31 -11.13
N VAL A 143 -11.91 -10.40 -11.70
CA VAL A 143 -13.26 -10.89 -11.39
C VAL A 143 -13.35 -11.26 -9.91
N ARG A 144 -12.36 -11.99 -9.40
CA ARG A 144 -12.30 -12.36 -7.98
C ARG A 144 -12.27 -11.11 -7.10
N ARG A 145 -11.39 -10.15 -7.41
CA ARG A 145 -11.31 -8.88 -6.66
C ARG A 145 -12.65 -8.13 -6.67
N ALA A 146 -13.22 -7.90 -7.84
CA ALA A 146 -14.48 -7.18 -7.98
C ALA A 146 -15.65 -7.87 -7.25
N SER A 147 -15.67 -9.20 -7.24
CA SER A 147 -16.73 -10.03 -6.64
C SER A 147 -16.58 -10.17 -5.13
N VAL A 148 -15.35 -10.20 -4.62
CA VAL A 148 -15.03 -10.43 -3.21
C VAL A 148 -14.90 -9.12 -2.43
N ASP A 149 -14.32 -8.07 -3.00
CA ASP A 149 -14.10 -6.77 -2.31
C ASP A 149 -15.41 -6.22 -1.73
N ARG A 150 -16.51 -6.32 -2.49
CA ARG A 150 -17.84 -5.84 -2.08
C ARG A 150 -18.43 -6.60 -0.88
N ARG A 151 -17.90 -7.80 -0.59
CA ARG A 151 -18.34 -8.66 0.52
C ARG A 151 -17.48 -8.46 1.77
N VAL A 152 -16.33 -7.80 1.65
CA VAL A 152 -15.42 -7.58 2.78
C VAL A 152 -15.82 -6.31 3.53
N TYR A 153 -16.43 -6.51 4.71
CA TYR A 153 -16.66 -5.44 5.68
C TYR A 153 -15.69 -5.56 6.86
N ILE A 154 -15.04 -4.44 7.20
CA ILE A 154 -14.13 -4.31 8.34
C ILE A 154 -14.67 -3.19 9.23
N SER A 155 -15.06 -3.54 10.44
CA SER A 155 -15.53 -2.57 11.43
C SER A 155 -14.36 -1.84 12.11
N THR A 156 -14.63 -0.64 12.62
CA THR A 156 -13.67 0.12 13.43
C THR A 156 -13.26 -0.64 14.69
N GLN A 157 -14.16 -1.43 15.28
CA GLN A 157 -13.89 -2.25 16.46
C GLN A 157 -12.90 -3.38 16.16
N GLU A 158 -13.01 -4.04 15.00
CA GLU A 158 -12.04 -5.08 14.60
C GLU A 158 -10.64 -4.50 14.42
N VAL A 159 -10.54 -3.32 13.82
CA VAL A 159 -9.25 -2.61 13.66
C VAL A 159 -8.66 -2.26 15.02
N ALA A 160 -9.45 -1.69 15.92
CA ALA A 160 -9.01 -1.34 17.28
C ALA A 160 -8.57 -2.59 18.08
N ASN A 161 -9.30 -3.69 17.97
CA ASN A 161 -8.95 -4.96 18.62
C ASN A 161 -7.64 -5.53 18.09
N LEU A 162 -7.45 -5.55 16.77
CA LEU A 162 -6.20 -6.06 16.18
C LEU A 162 -5.02 -5.16 16.53
N GLN A 163 -5.20 -3.83 16.53
CA GLN A 163 -4.15 -2.90 16.95
C GLN A 163 -3.68 -3.21 18.37
N LYS A 164 -4.60 -3.42 19.31
CA LYS A 164 -4.27 -3.80 20.70
C LYS A 164 -3.46 -5.10 20.77
N ILE A 165 -3.81 -6.11 19.95
CA ILE A 165 -3.07 -7.37 19.88
C ILE A 165 -1.66 -7.15 19.34
N LEU A 166 -1.52 -6.37 18.25
CA LEU A 166 -0.22 -6.08 17.65
C LEU A 166 0.70 -5.31 18.61
N GLU A 167 0.14 -4.35 19.36
CA GLU A 167 0.86 -3.60 20.40
C GLU A 167 1.33 -4.52 21.54
N GLN A 168 0.55 -5.55 21.89
CA GLN A 168 0.94 -6.54 22.90
C GLN A 168 1.98 -7.55 22.41
N GLN A 169 1.96 -7.90 21.12
CA GLN A 169 2.87 -8.88 20.52
C GLN A 169 4.21 -8.30 20.08
N THR A 170 4.26 -7.00 19.78
CA THR A 170 5.50 -6.31 19.45
C THR A 170 6.31 -6.21 20.74
N GLY A 171 7.18 -7.18 21.00
CA GLY A 171 7.94 -7.36 22.25
C GLY A 171 8.92 -6.23 22.64
N ASN A 172 8.78 -5.05 22.04
CA ASN A 172 9.40 -3.81 22.48
C ASN A 172 8.30 -2.95 23.14
N PRO A 173 7.99 -3.16 24.43
CA PRO A 173 7.14 -2.22 25.15
C PRO A 173 7.77 -0.83 25.03
N GLU A 174 6.96 0.17 24.68
CA GLU A 174 7.43 1.55 24.67
C GLU A 174 7.99 1.87 26.06
N GLU A 175 9.25 2.27 26.11
CA GLU A 175 9.92 2.73 27.32
C GLU A 175 9.98 4.25 27.28
N TYR A 176 9.70 4.86 28.43
CA TYR A 176 9.71 6.31 28.60
C TYR A 176 10.77 6.68 29.62
N ASP A 177 11.58 7.69 29.29
CA ASP A 177 12.44 8.34 30.27
C ASP A 177 11.65 9.47 30.94
N ILE A 178 11.41 9.35 32.25
CA ILE A 178 10.49 10.23 32.98
C ILE A 178 11.24 11.08 34.00
N GLY A 179 11.05 12.39 33.92
CA GLY A 179 11.30 13.34 35.00
C GLY A 179 10.05 13.48 35.89
N HIS A 180 10.24 13.62 37.20
CA HIS A 180 9.18 13.69 38.19
C HIS A 180 9.39 14.81 39.21
N ILE A 181 8.31 15.57 39.45
CA ILE A 181 8.21 16.56 40.53
C ILE A 181 6.98 16.24 41.37
N LEU A 182 7.20 15.96 42.65
CA LEU A 182 6.13 15.90 43.65
C LEU A 182 6.01 17.22 44.42
N ILE A 183 4.81 17.81 44.44
CA ILE A 183 4.39 18.83 45.40
C ILE A 183 3.65 18.13 46.53
N LYS A 184 4.32 17.98 47.68
CA LYS A 184 3.80 17.19 48.81
C LYS A 184 2.62 17.87 49.50
N ILE A 185 1.66 17.05 49.91
CA ILE A 185 0.52 17.46 50.75
C ILE A 185 0.56 16.66 52.07
N PRO A 186 0.28 17.29 53.23
CA PRO A 186 0.13 16.56 54.49
C PRO A 186 -0.97 15.49 54.42
N SER A 187 -0.81 14.38 55.13
CA SER A 187 -1.79 13.28 55.15
C SER A 187 -3.17 13.66 55.70
N LYS A 188 -3.28 14.79 56.39
CA LYS A 188 -4.54 15.40 56.88
C LYS A 188 -4.66 16.86 56.45
N ALA A 189 -4.35 17.17 55.20
CA ALA A 189 -4.45 18.52 54.68
C ALA A 189 -5.89 19.03 54.64
N SER A 190 -6.06 20.29 55.06
CA SER A 190 -7.27 21.07 54.87
C SER A 190 -7.54 21.36 53.39
N PRO A 191 -8.78 21.70 53.02
CA PRO A 191 -9.10 22.13 51.65
C PRO A 191 -8.21 23.28 51.15
N GLN A 192 -7.86 24.22 52.03
CA GLN A 192 -6.98 25.34 51.69
C GLN A 192 -5.57 24.86 51.36
N GLU A 193 -4.97 23.99 52.17
CA GLU A 193 -3.63 23.45 51.91
C GLU A 193 -3.56 22.63 50.61
N ILE A 194 -4.65 21.95 50.24
CA ILE A 194 -4.75 21.24 48.96
C ILE A 194 -4.79 22.23 47.80
N GLN A 195 -5.55 23.32 47.94
CA GLN A 195 -5.63 24.38 46.93
C GLN A 195 -4.27 25.07 46.75
N ASP A 196 -3.60 25.45 47.84
CA ASP A 196 -2.26 26.07 47.81
C ASP A 196 -1.22 25.14 47.16
N ALA A 197 -1.34 23.82 47.37
CA ALA A 197 -0.47 22.84 46.73
C ALA A 197 -0.76 22.69 45.22
N ARG A 198 -2.03 22.80 44.80
CA ARG A 198 -2.42 22.81 43.39
C ARG A 198 -1.85 24.03 42.69
N GLU A 199 -2.04 25.22 43.26
CA GLU A 199 -1.54 26.47 42.69
C GLU A 199 -0.01 26.45 42.55
N ARG A 200 0.72 25.89 43.53
CA ARG A 200 2.16 25.67 43.38
C ARG A 200 2.50 24.71 42.25
N ALA A 201 1.72 23.65 42.06
CA ALA A 201 1.94 22.71 40.97
C ALA A 201 1.67 23.33 39.59
N ASP A 202 0.62 24.14 39.47
CA ASP A 202 0.29 24.87 38.25
C ASP A 202 1.39 25.88 37.89
N ASN A 203 1.88 26.66 38.87
CA ASN A 203 3.02 27.55 38.68
C ASN A 203 4.29 26.81 38.21
N VAL A 204 4.54 25.61 38.73
CA VAL A 204 5.66 24.78 38.27
C VAL A 204 5.48 24.38 36.80
N ILE A 205 4.27 24.01 36.39
CA ILE A 205 3.97 23.67 34.99
C ILE A 205 4.19 24.87 34.09
N ASP A 206 3.75 26.06 34.51
CA ASP A 206 3.95 27.30 33.75
C ASP A 206 5.44 27.60 33.55
N PHE A 207 6.27 27.49 34.59
CA PHE A 207 7.72 27.64 34.44
C PHE A 207 8.35 26.63 33.49
N LEU A 208 7.83 25.40 33.46
CA LEU A 208 8.32 24.37 32.54
C LEU A 208 7.87 24.62 31.10
N ASN A 209 6.65 25.15 30.91
CA ASN A 209 6.14 25.55 29.60
C ASN A 209 6.88 26.78 29.05
N ASP A 210 7.34 27.68 29.91
CA ASP A 210 8.23 28.82 29.57
C ASP A 210 9.65 28.39 29.17
N GLY A 211 9.92 27.07 29.12
CA GLY A 211 11.20 26.52 28.67
C GLY A 211 12.29 26.48 29.74
N LYS A 212 11.95 26.68 31.02
CA LYS A 212 12.95 26.54 32.09
C LYS A 212 13.40 25.09 32.24
N GLU A 213 14.66 24.91 32.61
CA GLU A 213 15.28 23.59 32.74
C GLU A 213 14.60 22.76 33.84
N PHE A 214 14.04 21.61 33.46
CA PHE A 214 13.28 20.73 34.37
C PHE A 214 14.08 20.33 35.61
N LYS A 215 15.37 19.98 35.46
CA LYS A 215 16.23 19.56 36.57
C LYS A 215 16.34 20.62 37.65
N ARG A 216 16.44 21.90 37.28
CA ARG A 216 16.51 23.02 38.25
C ARG A 216 15.21 23.18 39.02
N ILE A 217 14.08 23.12 38.31
CA ILE A 217 12.76 23.24 38.93
C ILE A 217 12.48 22.05 39.85
N ALA A 218 12.92 20.85 39.47
CA ALA A 218 12.81 19.67 40.33
C ALA A 218 13.63 19.82 41.63
N ILE A 219 14.87 20.32 41.55
CA ILE A 219 15.71 20.56 42.74
C ILE A 219 15.09 21.62 43.64
N ALA A 220 14.53 22.70 43.07
CA ALA A 220 13.99 23.83 43.83
C ALA A 220 12.62 23.53 44.47
N SER A 221 11.77 22.76 43.78
CA SER A 221 10.35 22.68 44.11
C SER A 221 9.88 21.27 44.48
N SER A 222 10.64 20.21 44.14
CA SER A 222 10.18 18.85 44.39
C SER A 222 10.46 18.38 45.81
N SER A 223 9.46 17.74 46.41
CA SER A 223 9.56 16.99 47.67
C SER A 223 9.74 15.48 47.44
N GLY A 224 10.03 15.05 46.20
CA GLY A 224 10.25 13.64 45.85
C GLY A 224 11.64 13.13 46.24
N SER A 225 11.80 11.81 46.35
CA SER A 225 13.08 11.17 46.72
C SER A 225 14.22 11.48 45.75
N LYS A 226 13.90 11.75 44.48
CA LYS A 226 14.86 12.10 43.41
C LYS A 226 15.01 13.60 43.17
N ALA A 227 14.45 14.47 44.03
CA ALA A 227 14.47 15.93 43.84
C ALA A 227 15.89 16.49 43.64
N LEU A 228 16.84 16.12 44.51
CA LEU A 228 18.24 16.58 44.44
C LEU A 228 18.99 16.02 43.22
N GLU A 229 18.52 14.93 42.63
CA GLU A 229 19.02 14.35 41.39
C GLU A 229 18.32 14.94 40.15
N GLY A 230 17.61 16.06 40.30
CA GLY A 230 16.87 16.70 39.21
C GLY A 230 15.56 15.99 38.83
N GLY A 231 15.03 15.15 39.73
CA GLY A 231 13.75 14.45 39.55
C GLY A 231 13.81 13.32 38.52
N GLN A 232 14.99 12.77 38.19
CA GLN A 232 15.14 11.75 37.16
C GLN A 232 14.71 10.36 37.68
N LEU A 233 13.67 9.78 37.10
CA LEU A 233 13.24 8.41 37.38
C LEU A 233 13.88 7.38 36.44
N GLY A 234 14.33 7.82 35.25
CA GLY A 234 14.94 6.97 34.25
C GLY A 234 13.93 6.26 33.34
N TRP A 235 14.44 5.31 32.56
CA TRP A 235 13.67 4.51 31.62
C TRP A 235 12.78 3.51 32.34
N MET A 236 11.50 3.49 31.97
CA MET A 236 10.54 2.50 32.44
C MET A 236 9.46 2.25 31.38
N SER A 237 9.01 1.00 31.30
CA SER A 237 7.86 0.64 30.48
C SER A 237 6.54 1.01 31.17
N ILE A 238 5.45 1.08 30.40
CA ILE A 238 4.12 1.38 30.96
C ILE A 238 3.65 0.35 32.00
N ASN A 239 4.20 -0.88 31.94
CA ASN A 239 3.89 -1.96 32.88
C ASN A 239 4.65 -1.84 34.20
N GLU A 240 5.78 -1.14 34.21
CA GLU A 240 6.59 -0.88 35.40
C GLU A 240 6.20 0.44 36.09
N MET A 241 5.49 1.32 35.37
CA MET A 241 4.98 2.57 35.90
C MET A 241 3.82 2.37 36.90
N PRO A 242 3.72 3.20 37.95
CA PRO A 242 2.48 3.38 38.70
C PRO A 242 1.30 3.70 37.77
N SER A 243 0.14 3.08 38.01
CA SER A 243 -1.04 3.19 37.13
C SER A 243 -1.46 4.64 36.83
N LEU A 244 -1.41 5.52 37.85
CA LEU A 244 -1.72 6.94 37.67
C LEU A 244 -0.76 7.67 36.71
N PHE A 245 0.48 7.20 36.58
CA PHE A 245 1.47 7.77 35.65
C PHE A 245 1.29 7.16 34.27
N ALA A 246 1.12 5.84 34.20
CA ALA A 246 0.86 5.11 32.97
C ALA A 246 -0.35 5.70 32.20
N GLU A 247 -1.44 5.99 32.89
CA GLU A 247 -2.63 6.62 32.29
C GLU A 247 -2.34 8.04 31.80
N ALA A 248 -1.57 8.82 32.57
CA ALA A 248 -1.31 10.22 32.26
C ALA A 248 -0.31 10.41 31.09
N VAL A 249 0.68 9.52 30.94
CA VAL A 249 1.69 9.60 29.87
C VAL A 249 1.27 8.90 28.57
N LYS A 250 0.19 8.10 28.59
CA LYS A 250 -0.31 7.39 27.42
C LYS A 250 -0.66 8.36 26.29
N GLY A 251 -0.14 8.10 25.09
CA GLY A 251 -0.36 8.94 23.90
C GLY A 251 0.34 10.30 23.93
N LYS A 252 1.16 10.58 24.94
CA LYS A 252 1.96 11.81 25.01
C LYS A 252 3.27 11.64 24.25
N LYS A 253 3.82 12.78 23.80
CA LYS A 253 5.05 12.85 23.00
C LYS A 253 6.26 13.17 23.87
N LYS A 254 7.44 13.03 23.27
CA LYS A 254 8.68 13.55 23.84
C LYS A 254 8.50 15.03 24.21
N ASP A 255 9.15 15.43 25.29
CA ASP A 255 9.15 16.77 25.90
C ASP A 255 7.81 17.26 26.50
N ASN A 256 6.72 16.48 26.40
CA ASN A 256 5.48 16.86 27.06
C ASN A 256 5.61 16.87 28.58
N ILE A 257 4.96 17.88 29.17
CA ILE A 257 4.72 17.99 30.61
C ILE A 257 3.31 17.47 30.89
N VAL A 258 3.18 16.60 31.87
CA VAL A 258 1.96 15.88 32.20
C VAL A 258 1.65 16.10 33.67
N GLY A 259 0.48 16.66 33.96
CA GLY A 259 0.05 16.96 35.32
C GLY A 259 -0.75 18.26 35.43
N PRO A 260 -1.10 18.69 36.65
CA PRO A 260 -0.74 18.03 37.91
C PRO A 260 -1.67 16.83 38.21
N VAL A 261 -1.10 15.64 38.43
CA VAL A 261 -1.82 14.41 38.77
C VAL A 261 -1.92 14.26 40.27
N ARG A 262 -3.14 14.19 40.81
CA ARG A 262 -3.37 14.09 42.27
C ARG A 262 -3.19 12.66 42.77
N SER A 263 -2.48 12.49 43.89
CA SER A 263 -2.41 11.26 44.67
C SER A 263 -2.54 11.55 46.18
N GLY A 264 -2.47 10.51 47.01
CA GLY A 264 -2.41 10.67 48.46
C GLY A 264 -1.11 11.34 48.96
N ALA A 265 -0.04 11.36 48.16
CA ALA A 265 1.22 12.02 48.51
C ALA A 265 1.24 13.52 48.14
N GLY A 266 0.35 13.94 47.23
CA GLY A 266 0.26 15.32 46.76
C GLY A 266 -0.02 15.42 45.27
N PHE A 267 0.57 16.41 44.60
CA PHE A 267 0.46 16.60 43.15
C PHE A 267 1.75 16.18 42.44
N HIS A 268 1.61 15.35 41.41
CA HIS A 268 2.71 14.88 40.59
C HIS A 268 2.72 15.59 39.24
N ILE A 269 3.90 16.04 38.84
CA ILE A 269 4.16 16.60 37.52
C ILE A 269 5.23 15.72 36.89
N LEU A 270 4.95 15.23 35.69
CA LEU A 270 5.84 14.36 34.93
C LEU A 270 6.34 15.13 33.71
N LYS A 271 7.59 14.93 33.32
CA LYS A 271 8.10 15.34 32.01
C LYS A 271 8.62 14.11 31.28
N ILE A 272 8.14 13.91 30.07
CA ILE A 272 8.62 12.83 29.20
C ILE A 272 9.90 13.34 28.53
N GLN A 273 11.05 12.91 29.00
CA GLN A 273 12.34 13.35 28.49
C GLN A 273 12.66 12.70 27.15
N ASP A 274 12.36 11.40 27.03
CA ASP A 274 12.54 10.66 25.80
C ASP A 274 11.64 9.43 25.73
N ILE A 275 11.48 8.85 24.53
CA ILE A 275 10.69 7.64 24.29
C ILE A 275 11.46 6.74 23.32
N ARG A 276 11.62 5.46 23.67
CA ARG A 276 12.28 4.47 22.81
C ARG A 276 11.40 3.23 22.63
N GLY A 277 11.70 2.44 21.59
CA GLY A 277 10.89 1.28 21.22
C GLY A 277 9.61 1.60 20.43
N ARG A 278 9.22 2.89 20.36
CA ARG A 278 8.12 3.36 19.51
C ARG A 278 8.57 3.44 18.05
N GLN A 279 7.90 2.71 17.16
CA GLN A 279 8.08 2.88 15.72
C GLN A 279 7.38 4.16 15.27
N VAL A 280 8.12 5.26 15.22
CA VAL A 280 7.59 6.56 14.80
C VAL A 280 7.50 6.61 13.28
N VAL A 281 6.31 6.94 12.77
CA VAL A 281 6.10 7.25 11.35
C VAL A 281 5.88 8.74 11.23
N GLU A 282 6.90 9.44 10.76
CA GLU A 282 6.85 10.87 10.47
C GLU A 282 6.67 11.09 8.98
N THR A 283 5.78 12.01 8.66
CA THR A 283 5.56 12.47 7.29
C THR A 283 5.80 13.97 7.26
N THR A 284 6.53 14.43 6.25
CA THR A 284 6.61 15.86 5.96
C THR A 284 5.29 16.30 5.34
N GLU A 285 4.61 17.24 5.97
CA GLU A 285 3.47 17.94 5.37
C GLU A 285 3.89 19.35 4.99
N VAL A 286 3.36 19.84 3.88
CA VAL A 286 3.58 21.20 3.40
C VAL A 286 2.25 21.91 3.26
N ARG A 287 2.26 23.21 3.52
CA ARG A 287 1.19 24.12 3.13
C ARG A 287 1.70 24.91 1.93
N SER A 288 0.93 24.96 0.86
CA SER A 288 1.36 25.60 -0.39
C SER A 288 0.21 26.32 -1.06
N ARG A 289 0.55 27.18 -2.01
CA ARG A 289 -0.45 27.75 -2.92
C ARG A 289 0.08 27.80 -4.33
N HIS A 290 -0.80 27.64 -5.31
CA HIS A 290 -0.42 27.60 -6.72
C HIS A 290 -1.42 28.32 -7.63
N ILE A 291 -0.93 28.72 -8.80
CA ILE A 291 -1.76 29.18 -9.90
C ILE A 291 -1.53 28.23 -11.06
N LEU A 292 -2.59 27.60 -11.56
CA LEU A 292 -2.55 26.68 -12.69
C LEU A 292 -3.09 27.37 -13.94
N ILE A 293 -2.33 27.35 -15.03
CA ILE A 293 -2.79 27.76 -16.36
C ILE A 293 -2.69 26.58 -17.31
N LYS A 294 -3.81 26.22 -17.94
CA LYS A 294 -3.94 25.11 -18.88
C LYS A 294 -3.77 25.62 -20.30
N PRO A 295 -2.73 25.17 -21.02
CA PRO A 295 -2.60 25.44 -22.44
C PRO A 295 -3.81 24.91 -23.19
N SER A 296 -4.23 25.62 -24.23
CA SER A 296 -5.33 25.26 -25.11
C SER A 296 -5.01 25.64 -26.55
N ILE A 297 -5.91 25.35 -27.48
CA ILE A 297 -5.77 25.78 -28.89
C ILE A 297 -5.64 27.31 -28.99
N ILE A 298 -6.23 28.04 -28.03
CA ILE A 298 -6.24 29.50 -27.97
C ILE A 298 -5.04 30.03 -27.17
N LEU A 299 -4.63 29.32 -26.11
CA LEU A 299 -3.53 29.71 -25.23
C LEU A 299 -2.33 28.78 -25.42
N SER A 300 -1.29 29.27 -26.11
CA SER A 300 -0.07 28.49 -26.33
C SER A 300 0.69 28.21 -25.03
N GLU A 301 1.48 27.13 -25.03
CA GLU A 301 2.37 26.76 -23.92
C GLU A 301 3.31 27.91 -23.53
N GLU A 302 3.91 28.59 -24.52
CA GLU A 302 4.79 29.75 -24.31
C GLU A 302 4.06 30.91 -23.63
N LYS A 303 2.84 31.24 -24.10
CA LYS A 303 2.05 32.33 -23.53
C LYS A 303 1.59 32.01 -22.11
N ALA A 304 1.23 30.76 -21.81
CA ALA A 304 0.88 30.31 -20.47
C ALA A 304 2.07 30.46 -19.50
N ARG A 305 3.27 30.03 -19.93
CA ARG A 305 4.51 30.19 -19.16
C ARG A 305 4.83 31.66 -18.91
N ASP A 306 4.77 32.49 -19.94
CA ASP A 306 5.17 33.89 -19.85
C ASP A 306 4.18 34.70 -18.98
N MET A 307 2.89 34.37 -19.03
CA MET A 307 1.87 34.95 -18.13
C MET A 307 2.18 34.64 -16.67
N LEU A 308 2.50 33.37 -16.38
CA LEU A 308 2.91 32.94 -15.04
C LEU A 308 4.24 33.56 -14.60
N ALA A 309 5.18 33.79 -15.51
CA ALA A 309 6.43 34.50 -15.21
C ALA A 309 6.16 35.95 -14.81
N GLY A 310 5.22 36.61 -15.48
CA GLY A 310 4.71 37.93 -15.10
C GLY A 310 4.13 37.93 -13.69
N PHE A 311 3.21 36.99 -13.40
CA PHE A 311 2.63 36.85 -12.06
C PHE A 311 3.69 36.61 -10.98
N ALA A 312 4.63 35.69 -11.22
CA ALA A 312 5.71 35.42 -10.26
C ALA A 312 6.55 36.67 -9.98
N LYS A 313 6.81 37.51 -10.99
CA LYS A 313 7.53 38.77 -10.83
C LYS A 313 6.73 39.75 -9.96
N ASP A 314 5.46 39.98 -10.29
CA ASP A 314 4.60 40.95 -9.58
C ASP A 314 4.36 40.53 -8.12
N LEU A 315 4.28 39.21 -7.87
CA LEU A 315 4.17 38.65 -6.53
C LEU A 315 5.47 38.82 -5.71
N ARG A 316 6.64 38.71 -6.35
CA ARG A 316 7.94 38.92 -5.67
C ARG A 316 8.22 40.38 -5.36
N THR A 317 7.72 41.31 -6.18
CA THR A 317 7.81 42.75 -5.92
C THR A 317 6.75 43.24 -4.95
N GLY A 318 5.73 42.43 -4.66
CA GLY A 318 4.61 42.79 -3.77
C GLY A 318 3.59 43.71 -4.45
N GLU A 319 3.58 43.77 -5.78
CA GLU A 319 2.65 44.59 -6.58
C GLU A 319 1.29 43.89 -6.80
N ALA A 320 1.21 42.58 -6.53
CA ALA A 320 0.00 41.78 -6.64
C ALA A 320 -0.21 40.88 -5.42
N ASP A 321 -1.47 40.50 -5.16
CA ASP A 321 -1.82 39.48 -4.18
C ASP A 321 -1.99 38.10 -4.84
N PHE A 322 -1.40 37.07 -4.23
CA PHE A 322 -1.45 35.71 -4.78
C PHE A 322 -2.87 35.16 -4.81
N ALA A 323 -3.65 35.41 -3.76
CA ALA A 323 -4.99 34.84 -3.66
C ALA A 323 -5.94 35.49 -4.67
N GLU A 324 -5.77 36.77 -4.98
CA GLU A 324 -6.50 37.45 -6.05
C GLU A 324 -6.14 36.88 -7.43
N LEU A 325 -4.85 36.81 -7.77
CA LEU A 325 -4.42 36.22 -9.05
C LEU A 325 -4.85 34.76 -9.20
N ALA A 326 -4.83 33.98 -8.11
CA ALA A 326 -5.28 32.60 -8.11
C ALA A 326 -6.80 32.51 -8.35
N LYS A 327 -7.60 33.36 -7.71
CA LYS A 327 -9.06 33.38 -7.91
C LYS A 327 -9.44 33.78 -9.33
N GLU A 328 -8.71 34.73 -9.91
CA GLU A 328 -9.01 35.28 -11.24
C GLU A 328 -8.51 34.38 -12.37
N HIS A 329 -7.31 33.82 -12.23
CA HIS A 329 -6.62 33.16 -13.34
C HIS A 329 -6.39 31.66 -13.16
N SER A 330 -6.43 31.12 -11.95
CA SER A 330 -6.13 29.69 -11.75
C SER A 330 -7.27 28.81 -12.28
N GLU A 331 -6.92 27.87 -13.14
CA GLU A 331 -7.81 26.87 -13.73
C GLU A 331 -7.87 25.57 -12.92
N ASP A 332 -7.45 25.63 -11.65
CA ASP A 332 -7.67 24.58 -10.66
C ASP A 332 -8.92 24.87 -9.81
N PRO A 333 -10.07 24.21 -10.08
CA PRO A 333 -11.31 24.47 -9.35
C PRO A 333 -11.22 24.11 -7.86
N GLY A 334 -10.29 23.24 -7.46
CA GLY A 334 -10.15 22.79 -6.07
C GLY A 334 -9.49 23.83 -5.15
N SER A 335 -8.67 24.72 -5.71
CA SER A 335 -7.87 25.68 -4.95
C SER A 335 -8.07 27.14 -5.38
N ALA A 336 -8.44 27.43 -6.63
CA ALA A 336 -8.56 28.80 -7.15
C ALA A 336 -9.41 29.71 -6.25
N LEU A 337 -10.62 29.29 -5.91
CA LEU A 337 -11.54 30.05 -5.05
C LEU A 337 -11.02 30.25 -3.62
N LYS A 338 -10.08 29.42 -3.18
CA LYS A 338 -9.40 29.49 -1.88
C LYS A 338 -8.06 30.23 -1.98
N GLY A 339 -7.85 31.04 -3.02
CA GLY A 339 -6.60 31.76 -3.22
C GLY A 339 -5.45 30.88 -3.70
N GLY A 340 -5.76 29.75 -4.34
CA GLY A 340 -4.79 28.77 -4.81
C GLY A 340 -4.24 27.87 -3.70
N GLU A 341 -4.76 27.95 -2.48
CA GLU A 341 -4.19 27.27 -1.31
C GLU A 341 -4.53 25.77 -1.24
N TYR A 342 -3.50 24.99 -0.94
CA TYR A 342 -3.60 23.66 -0.37
C TYR A 342 -3.14 23.70 1.08
N ASP A 343 -3.99 23.22 1.98
CA ASP A 343 -3.68 23.05 3.39
C ASP A 343 -2.61 21.96 3.59
N TRP A 344 -2.26 21.66 4.84
CA TRP A 344 -1.30 20.62 5.20
C TRP A 344 -1.52 19.30 4.47
N THR A 345 -0.63 19.03 3.51
CA THR A 345 -0.72 17.88 2.62
C THR A 345 0.63 17.18 2.56
N ASP A 346 0.61 15.86 2.44
CA ASP A 346 1.81 15.06 2.15
C ASP A 346 2.24 15.31 0.68
N PRO A 347 3.44 15.84 0.42
CA PRO A 347 3.93 16.11 -0.94
C PRO A 347 3.90 14.90 -1.88
N THR A 348 3.87 13.66 -1.35
CA THR A 348 3.79 12.44 -2.14
C THR A 348 2.45 12.28 -2.87
N THR A 349 1.40 12.99 -2.46
CA THR A 349 0.11 12.99 -3.17
C THR A 349 0.13 13.84 -4.43
N TYR A 350 1.12 14.73 -4.59
CA TYR A 350 1.25 15.57 -5.77
C TYR A 350 1.93 14.84 -6.93
N VAL A 351 1.64 15.30 -8.15
CA VAL A 351 2.35 14.81 -9.34
C VAL A 351 3.84 15.14 -9.27
N PRO A 352 4.73 14.31 -9.84
CA PRO A 352 6.17 14.40 -9.62
C PRO A 352 6.77 15.79 -9.87
N ALA A 353 6.38 16.45 -10.96
CA ALA A 353 6.87 17.79 -11.30
C ALA A 353 6.52 18.82 -10.21
N PHE A 354 5.26 18.83 -9.76
CA PHE A 354 4.80 19.76 -8.72
C PHE A 354 5.47 19.50 -7.39
N LYS A 355 5.53 18.22 -6.97
CA LYS A 355 6.22 17.79 -5.75
C LYS A 355 7.67 18.25 -5.74
N ASN A 356 8.41 17.99 -6.82
CA ASN A 356 9.84 18.26 -6.89
C ASN A 356 10.13 19.76 -6.83
N THR A 357 9.37 20.58 -7.56
CA THR A 357 9.51 22.04 -7.49
C THR A 357 9.15 22.57 -6.11
N LEU A 358 8.03 22.13 -5.53
CA LEU A 358 7.60 22.62 -4.21
C LEU A 358 8.63 22.30 -3.11
N LEU A 359 9.24 21.11 -3.17
CA LEU A 359 10.23 20.67 -2.17
C LEU A 359 11.61 21.33 -2.33
N SER A 360 11.90 21.96 -3.48
CA SER A 360 13.14 22.72 -3.67
C SER A 360 13.08 24.16 -3.17
N LEU A 361 11.88 24.66 -2.83
CA LEU A 361 11.66 26.03 -2.38
C LEU A 361 11.96 26.20 -0.89
N GLU A 362 12.45 27.39 -0.53
CA GLU A 362 12.48 27.88 0.84
C GLU A 362 11.09 28.38 1.30
N GLN A 363 10.93 28.60 2.60
CA GLN A 363 9.67 29.08 3.14
C GLN A 363 9.34 30.48 2.60
N ASN A 364 8.11 30.64 2.11
CA ASN A 364 7.57 31.79 1.40
C ASN A 364 8.17 32.06 0.01
N GLU A 365 9.05 31.20 -0.50
CA GLU A 365 9.61 31.35 -1.84
C GLU A 365 8.60 30.96 -2.92
N ILE A 366 8.59 31.72 -4.02
CA ILE A 366 7.75 31.50 -5.20
C ILE A 366 8.60 30.92 -6.33
N SER A 367 8.19 29.79 -6.89
CA SER A 367 8.90 29.13 -7.98
C SER A 367 8.90 29.93 -9.28
N GLU A 368 9.84 29.61 -10.16
CA GLU A 368 9.68 29.88 -11.58
C GLU A 368 8.52 29.05 -12.18
N PRO A 369 7.95 29.45 -13.33
CA PRO A 369 6.93 28.67 -14.01
C PRO A 369 7.44 27.30 -14.44
N PHE A 370 6.68 26.25 -14.18
CA PHE A 370 7.05 24.88 -14.54
C PHE A 370 5.87 24.08 -15.09
N ARG A 371 6.16 23.04 -15.88
CA ARG A 371 5.17 22.18 -16.54
C ARG A 371 4.89 20.93 -15.71
N SER A 372 3.60 20.61 -15.50
CA SER A 372 3.13 19.33 -14.96
C SER A 372 2.28 18.59 -16.00
N THR A 373 1.64 17.47 -15.64
CA THR A 373 0.63 16.81 -16.50
C THR A 373 -0.66 17.65 -16.66
N PHE A 374 -0.92 18.61 -15.78
CA PHE A 374 -2.16 19.39 -15.76
C PHE A 374 -2.08 20.74 -16.46
N GLY A 375 -0.87 21.32 -16.59
CA GLY A 375 -0.66 22.62 -17.19
C GLY A 375 0.66 23.23 -16.75
N TRP A 376 0.76 24.55 -16.87
CA TRP A 376 1.83 25.34 -16.28
C TRP A 376 1.42 25.85 -14.91
N HIS A 377 2.39 25.92 -14.00
CA HIS A 377 2.17 26.31 -12.63
C HIS A 377 3.25 27.28 -12.17
N ILE A 378 2.88 28.19 -11.26
CA ILE A 378 3.79 28.71 -10.24
C ILE A 378 3.28 28.24 -8.89
N VAL A 379 4.20 27.96 -7.97
CA VAL A 379 3.87 27.50 -6.63
C VAL A 379 4.66 28.27 -5.59
N GLN A 380 4.05 28.52 -4.44
CA GLN A 380 4.69 29.09 -3.27
C GLN A 380 4.60 28.10 -2.11
N LEU A 381 5.73 27.86 -1.45
CA LEU A 381 5.78 27.10 -0.20
C LEU A 381 5.42 28.05 0.95
N LEU A 382 4.29 27.84 1.63
CA LEU A 382 3.88 28.69 2.75
C LEU A 382 4.50 28.23 4.06
N ASP A 383 4.50 26.92 4.28
CA ASP A 383 5.01 26.33 5.52
C ASP A 383 5.33 24.84 5.33
N LYS A 384 6.18 24.31 6.21
CA LYS A 384 6.61 22.91 6.22
C LYS A 384 6.68 22.41 7.65
N ARG A 385 6.02 21.28 7.93
CA ARG A 385 6.04 20.65 9.26
C ARG A 385 6.29 19.15 9.16
N THR A 386 6.84 18.60 10.23
CA THR A 386 6.88 17.16 10.44
C THR A 386 5.62 16.76 11.22
N ALA A 387 4.76 15.98 10.58
CA ALA A 387 3.56 15.43 11.20
C ALA A 387 3.82 14.00 11.65
N ASP A 388 3.50 13.73 12.92
CA ASP A 388 3.48 12.37 13.47
C ASP A 388 2.23 11.64 12.97
N LYS A 389 2.43 10.61 12.14
CA LYS A 389 1.40 9.75 11.56
C LYS A 389 1.45 8.33 12.12
N THR A 390 2.15 8.13 13.25
CA THR A 390 2.37 6.81 13.84
C THR A 390 1.06 6.06 14.08
N ASP A 391 0.06 6.69 14.69
CA ASP A 391 -1.22 6.05 14.99
C ASP A 391 -2.01 5.73 13.71
N GLN A 392 -2.04 6.64 12.74
CA GLN A 392 -2.68 6.38 11.45
C GLN A 392 -2.00 5.23 10.70
N ALA A 393 -0.67 5.14 10.76
CA ALA A 393 0.08 4.05 10.16
C ALA A 393 -0.25 2.70 10.84
N LYS A 394 -0.38 2.68 12.17
CA LYS A 394 -0.84 1.49 12.93
C LYS A 394 -2.25 1.07 12.50
N ILE A 395 -3.18 2.02 12.38
CA ILE A 395 -4.55 1.78 11.91
C ILE A 395 -4.56 1.20 10.49
N ASN A 396 -3.83 1.82 9.56
CA ASN A 396 -3.75 1.37 8.17
C ASN A 396 -3.15 -0.04 8.07
N ARG A 397 -2.12 -0.33 8.87
CA ARG A 397 -1.51 -1.66 8.94
C ARG A 397 -2.51 -2.70 9.47
N ALA A 398 -3.20 -2.41 10.57
CA ALA A 398 -4.21 -3.31 11.12
C ALA A 398 -5.35 -3.56 10.12
N HIS A 399 -5.85 -2.50 9.47
CA HIS A 399 -6.86 -2.62 8.43
C HIS A 399 -6.38 -3.48 7.26
N GLY A 400 -5.17 -3.28 6.74
CA GLY A 400 -4.62 -4.08 5.65
C GLY A 400 -4.49 -5.57 6.00
N LEU A 401 -4.08 -5.89 7.24
CA LEU A 401 -4.02 -7.29 7.71
C LEU A 401 -5.42 -7.92 7.81
N LEU A 402 -6.42 -7.18 8.34
CA LEU A 402 -7.80 -7.65 8.41
C LEU A 402 -8.40 -7.84 7.03
N PHE A 403 -8.16 -6.89 6.12
CA PHE A 403 -8.60 -6.98 4.73
C PHE A 403 -8.04 -8.22 4.06
N ASN A 404 -6.73 -8.44 4.12
CA ASN A 404 -6.12 -9.63 3.50
C ASN A 404 -6.66 -10.94 4.07
N ARG A 405 -6.90 -11.01 5.39
CA ARG A 405 -7.50 -12.18 6.03
C ARG A 405 -8.92 -12.43 5.56
N LYS A 406 -9.79 -11.42 5.68
CA LYS A 406 -11.21 -11.53 5.27
C LYS A 406 -11.35 -11.75 3.77
N PHE A 407 -10.56 -11.07 2.94
CA PHE A 407 -10.53 -11.27 1.50
C PHE A 407 -10.23 -12.72 1.15
N LYS A 408 -9.26 -13.36 1.83
CA LYS A 408 -8.95 -14.78 1.61
C LYS A 408 -10.11 -15.69 2.02
N GLU A 409 -10.74 -15.44 3.16
CA GLU A 409 -11.90 -16.21 3.65
C GLU A 409 -13.10 -16.08 2.71
N GLU A 410 -13.44 -14.84 2.33
CA GLU A 410 -14.54 -14.54 1.42
C GLU A 410 -14.26 -15.03 0.00
N SER A 411 -13.01 -15.00 -0.47
CA SER A 411 -12.63 -15.63 -1.75
C SER A 411 -12.92 -17.12 -1.75
N PHE A 412 -12.61 -17.83 -0.67
CA PHE A 412 -12.89 -19.27 -0.57
C PHE A 412 -14.39 -19.56 -0.54
N LYS A 413 -15.18 -18.78 0.22
CA LYS A 413 -16.64 -18.92 0.24
C LYS A 413 -17.24 -18.65 -1.13
N TRP A 414 -16.84 -17.56 -1.77
CA TRP A 414 -17.28 -17.18 -3.10
C TRP A 414 -16.94 -18.26 -4.14
N GLN A 415 -15.72 -18.80 -4.13
CA GLN A 415 -15.31 -19.91 -5.00
C GLN A 415 -16.22 -21.13 -4.83
N ARG A 416 -16.58 -21.47 -3.59
CA ARG A 416 -17.50 -22.57 -3.31
C ARG A 416 -18.92 -22.27 -3.80
N GLU A 417 -19.43 -21.06 -3.57
CA GLU A 417 -20.76 -20.64 -4.03
C GLU A 417 -20.90 -20.73 -5.56
N ILE A 418 -19.92 -20.21 -6.32
CA ILE A 418 -19.97 -20.28 -7.79
C ILE A 418 -19.91 -21.72 -8.29
N ARG A 419 -19.22 -22.61 -7.55
CA ARG A 419 -19.12 -24.03 -7.87
C ARG A 419 -20.42 -24.78 -7.55
N GLU A 420 -21.05 -24.49 -6.42
CA GLU A 420 -22.34 -25.07 -6.01
C GLU A 420 -23.49 -24.67 -6.95
N GLN A 421 -23.40 -23.48 -7.56
CA GLN A 421 -24.39 -22.98 -8.52
C GLN A 421 -24.16 -23.46 -9.95
N ALA A 422 -23.03 -24.11 -10.23
CA ALA A 422 -22.65 -24.53 -11.57
C ALA A 422 -23.06 -25.96 -11.87
N HIS A 423 -23.28 -26.24 -13.15
CA HIS A 423 -23.43 -27.61 -13.65
C HIS A 423 -22.05 -28.15 -14.03
N ILE A 424 -21.58 -29.17 -13.30
CA ILE A 424 -20.24 -29.74 -13.47
C ILE A 424 -20.36 -31.26 -13.57
N ASP A 425 -20.00 -31.83 -14.72
CA ASP A 425 -19.84 -33.28 -14.87
C ASP A 425 -18.36 -33.61 -15.10
N ILE A 426 -17.81 -34.52 -14.28
CA ILE A 426 -16.43 -34.99 -14.41
C ILE A 426 -16.47 -36.41 -14.97
N PHE A 427 -15.80 -36.63 -16.09
CA PHE A 427 -15.74 -37.93 -16.73
C PHE A 427 -14.57 -38.76 -16.19
N PRO A 428 -14.75 -40.07 -15.98
CA PRO A 428 -13.66 -40.96 -15.59
C PRO A 428 -12.56 -40.94 -16.65
N THR A 429 -11.32 -40.75 -16.19
CA THR A 429 -10.13 -40.96 -17.01
C THR A 429 -9.47 -42.26 -16.53
N GLU A 430 -9.17 -43.17 -17.47
CA GLU A 430 -8.55 -44.48 -17.20
C GLU A 430 -7.15 -44.37 -16.57
#